data_AF-A0A8D9F4S7-F1
#
_entry.id   AF-A0A8D9F4S7-F1
#
_cell.length_a   1.000
_cell.length_b   1.000
_cell.length_c   1.000
_cell.angle_alpha   90.00
_cell.angle_beta   90.00
_cell.angle_gamma   90.00
#
_symmetry.space_group_name_H-M   'P 1'
#
loop_
_entity.id
_entity.type
_entity.pdbx_description
1 polymer ?
#
loop_
_entity_poly.entity_id
_entity_poly.type
_entity_poly.pdbx_seq_one_letter_code
_entity_poly.pdbx_strand_id
1 'polypeptide(L)'
;MLFKIVLNNMLFALCTYQLTSSDFKSMSNVRLYKFLLEFTGVFVQFYYLCHSSEKLDDWQSRVNRAITESHWYKCSKSTRRDILMLLRRTQGPNHLNFYDGAIVLSRAYFLSVVKLSYTFVNFMRLNVSR
;
A
#
# COMPACT_ATOMS: atom_id res chain seq x y z
N MET A 1 -5.08 -9.22 8.38
CA MET A 1 -4.77 -8.28 7.28
C MET A 1 -3.28 -7.94 7.24
N LEU A 2 -2.66 -7.55 8.37
CA LEU A 2 -1.19 -7.42 8.56
C LEU A 2 -0.37 -8.55 7.94
N PHE A 3 -0.70 -9.79 8.27
CA PHE A 3 0.00 -10.97 7.76
C PHE A 3 0.05 -11.02 6.22
N LYS A 4 -1.05 -10.65 5.53
CA LYS A 4 -1.09 -10.60 4.06
C LYS A 4 -0.14 -9.54 3.49
N ILE A 5 0.02 -8.42 4.20
CA ILE A 5 0.88 -7.31 3.78
C ILE A 5 2.35 -7.65 3.97
N VAL A 6 2.69 -8.25 5.11
CA VAL A 6 4.04 -8.76 5.37
C VAL A 6 4.41 -9.81 4.34
N LEU A 7 3.52 -10.76 4.06
CA LEU A 7 3.73 -11.76 3.00
C LEU A 7 3.94 -11.10 1.63
N ASN A 8 3.13 -10.11 1.26
CA ASN A 8 3.27 -9.43 -0.02
C ASN A 8 4.61 -8.67 -0.15
N ASN A 9 5.08 -8.04 0.92
CA ASN A 9 6.39 -7.39 0.95
C ASN A 9 7.53 -8.41 0.86
N MET A 10 7.41 -9.56 1.53
CA MET A 10 8.39 -10.66 1.42
C MET A 10 8.43 -11.25 0.00
N LEU A 11 7.28 -11.45 -0.64
CA LEU A 11 7.19 -11.92 -2.02
C LEU A 11 7.81 -10.91 -2.99
N PHE A 12 7.57 -9.62 -2.78
CA PHE A 12 8.19 -8.57 -3.58
C PHE A 12 9.71 -8.56 -3.43
N ALA A 13 10.22 -8.69 -2.20
CA ALA A 13 11.66 -8.80 -1.94
C ALA A 13 12.26 -10.04 -2.65
N LEU A 14 11.61 -11.20 -2.57
CA LEU A 14 12.04 -12.41 -3.27
C LEU A 14 12.03 -12.26 -4.80
N CYS A 15 11.01 -11.61 -5.37
CA CYS A 15 10.96 -11.28 -6.79
C CYS A 15 12.12 -10.38 -7.22
N THR A 16 12.45 -9.35 -6.42
CA THR A 16 13.58 -8.45 -6.72
C THR A 16 14.94 -9.14 -6.60
N TYR A 17 15.06 -10.10 -5.68
CA TYR A 17 16.24 -10.94 -5.57
C TYR A 17 16.40 -11.83 -6.80
N GLN A 18 15.34 -12.55 -7.20
CA GLN A 18 15.34 -13.36 -8.42
C GLN A 18 15.69 -12.54 -9.68
N LEU A 19 15.18 -11.30 -9.79
CA LEU A 19 15.50 -10.38 -10.89
C LEU A 19 16.99 -10.02 -10.97
N THR A 20 17.68 -10.07 -9.84
CA THR A 20 19.09 -9.70 -9.72
C THR A 20 20.02 -10.89 -9.90
N SER A 21 19.65 -12.05 -9.34
CA SER A 21 20.46 -13.27 -9.41
C SER A 21 20.31 -14.04 -10.72
N SER A 22 19.20 -13.83 -11.44
CA SER A 22 18.91 -14.58 -12.66
C SER A 22 19.57 -13.91 -13.86
N ASP A 23 20.39 -14.67 -14.58
CA ASP A 23 20.89 -14.23 -15.88
C ASP A 23 19.82 -14.47 -16.95
N PHE A 24 19.09 -13.41 -17.33
CA PHE A 24 17.94 -13.48 -18.24
C PHE A 24 18.27 -14.13 -19.59
N LYS A 25 19.53 -14.06 -20.03
CA LYS A 25 19.99 -14.63 -21.31
C LYS A 25 20.11 -16.15 -21.29
N SER A 26 20.29 -16.77 -20.13
CA SER A 26 20.52 -18.21 -19.99
C SER A 26 19.25 -18.99 -19.64
N MET A 27 18.13 -18.30 -19.38
CA MET A 27 16.90 -18.92 -18.86
C MET A 27 15.99 -19.45 -19.98
N SER A 28 15.38 -20.62 -19.74
CA SER A 28 14.34 -21.19 -20.61
C SER A 28 13.10 -20.28 -20.67
N ASN A 29 12.47 -20.19 -21.85
CA ASN A 29 11.27 -19.39 -22.11
C ASN A 29 10.12 -19.65 -21.10
N VAL A 30 9.97 -20.90 -20.64
CA VAL A 30 8.93 -21.28 -19.65
C VAL A 30 9.18 -20.62 -18.30
N ARG A 31 10.45 -20.49 -17.89
CA ARG A 31 10.83 -19.89 -16.61
C ARG A 31 10.67 -18.36 -16.65
N LEU A 32 11.02 -17.74 -17.78
CA LEU A 32 10.78 -16.30 -18.00
C LEU A 32 9.29 -15.95 -17.92
N TYR A 33 8.43 -16.75 -18.55
CA TYR A 33 6.99 -16.50 -18.50
C TYR A 33 6.42 -16.59 -17.08
N LYS A 34 6.82 -17.63 -16.31
CA LYS A 34 6.40 -17.77 -14.90
C LYS A 34 6.84 -16.56 -14.06
N PHE A 35 8.07 -16.12 -14.24
CA PHE A 35 8.61 -14.96 -13.52
C PHE A 35 7.85 -13.67 -13.83
N LEU A 36 7.57 -13.40 -15.11
CA LEU A 36 6.81 -12.21 -15.53
C LEU A 36 5.39 -12.21 -14.95
N LEU A 37 4.74 -13.37 -14.93
CA LEU A 37 3.40 -13.53 -14.38
C LEU A 37 3.41 -13.30 -12.85
N GLU A 38 4.38 -13.88 -12.14
CA GLU A 38 4.54 -13.70 -10.70
C GLU A 38 4.81 -12.22 -10.35
N PHE A 39 5.76 -11.59 -11.04
CA PHE A 39 6.10 -10.18 -10.84
C PHE A 39 4.89 -9.26 -11.07
N THR A 40 4.16 -9.47 -12.16
CA THR A 40 2.96 -8.69 -12.49
C THR A 40 1.87 -8.90 -11.44
N GLY A 41 1.67 -10.13 -10.98
CA GLY A 41 0.70 -10.48 -9.95
C GLY A 41 0.97 -9.76 -8.62
N VAL A 42 2.21 -9.82 -8.12
CA VAL A 42 2.62 -9.15 -6.88
C VAL A 42 2.50 -7.64 -7.02
N PHE A 43 2.89 -7.08 -8.16
CA PHE A 43 2.81 -5.64 -8.43
C PHE A 43 1.35 -5.14 -8.42
N VAL A 44 0.44 -5.85 -9.09
CA VAL A 44 -0.99 -5.50 -9.12
C VAL A 44 -1.61 -5.60 -7.72
N GLN A 45 -1.28 -6.64 -6.95
CA GLN A 45 -1.76 -6.78 -5.57
C GLN A 45 -1.31 -5.60 -4.69
N PHE A 46 -0.04 -5.21 -4.80
CA PHE A 46 0.51 -4.11 -4.03
C PHE A 46 -0.10 -2.77 -4.42
N TYR A 47 -0.29 -2.53 -5.72
CA TYR A 47 -0.98 -1.35 -6.24
C TYR A 47 -2.42 -1.26 -5.74
N TYR A 48 -3.19 -2.35 -5.84
CA TYR A 48 -4.59 -2.37 -5.41
C TYR A 48 -4.71 -2.06 -3.92
N LEU A 49 -3.84 -2.65 -3.10
CA LEU A 49 -3.82 -2.42 -1.66
C LEU A 49 -3.55 -0.95 -1.30
N CYS A 50 -2.53 -0.34 -1.91
CA CYS A 50 -2.21 1.08 -1.68
C CYS A 50 -3.33 1.99 -2.16
N HIS A 51 -3.94 1.69 -3.31
CA HIS A 51 -5.05 2.47 -3.86
C HIS A 51 -6.33 2.38 -3.04
N SER A 52 -6.66 1.19 -2.51
CA SER A 52 -7.78 1.02 -1.59
C SER A 52 -7.56 1.80 -0.29
N SER A 53 -6.33 1.84 0.21
CA SER A 53 -5.95 2.61 1.41
C SER A 53 -6.17 4.11 1.20
N GLU A 54 -5.67 4.64 0.08
CA GLU A 54 -5.84 6.06 -0.28
C GLU A 54 -7.32 6.43 -0.45
N LYS A 55 -8.10 5.59 -1.14
CA LYS A 55 -9.54 5.82 -1.31
C LYS A 55 -10.28 5.86 0.03
N LEU A 56 -9.91 4.99 0.96
CA LEU A 56 -10.56 4.95 2.27
C LEU A 56 -10.37 6.27 3.02
N ASP A 57 -9.16 6.84 2.96
CA ASP A 57 -8.84 8.14 3.56
C ASP A 57 -9.57 9.30 2.85
N ASP A 58 -9.63 9.28 1.52
CA ASP A 58 -10.43 10.22 0.73
C ASP A 58 -11.92 10.21 1.13
N TRP A 59 -12.51 9.03 1.31
CA TRP A 59 -13.91 8.93 1.75
C TRP A 59 -14.08 9.44 3.17
N GLN A 60 -13.14 9.14 4.06
CA GLN A 60 -13.20 9.57 5.45
C GLN A 60 -13.10 11.10 5.57
N SER A 61 -12.20 11.74 4.81
CA SER A 61 -12.08 13.19 4.75
C SER A 61 -13.34 13.85 4.17
N ARG A 62 -13.94 13.26 3.13
CA ARG A 62 -15.21 13.73 2.55
C ARG A 62 -16.36 13.64 3.53
N VAL A 63 -16.47 12.56 4.30
CA VAL A 63 -17.50 12.41 5.35
C VAL A 63 -17.30 13.45 6.44
N ASN A 64 -16.06 13.67 6.89
CA ASN A 64 -15.75 14.70 7.89
C ASN A 64 -16.14 16.11 7.41
N ARG A 65 -15.81 16.44 6.15
CA ARG A 65 -16.21 17.71 5.52
C ARG A 65 -17.74 17.84 5.43
N ALA A 66 -18.43 16.81 4.95
CA ALA A 66 -19.89 16.82 4.83
C ALA A 66 -20.58 16.98 6.21
N ILE A 67 -20.06 16.36 7.26
CA ILE A 67 -20.56 16.55 8.63
C ILE A 67 -20.32 17.99 9.10
N THR A 68 -19.13 18.55 8.82
CA THR A 68 -18.77 19.92 9.22
C THR A 68 -19.64 20.98 8.52
N GLU A 69 -19.91 20.77 7.22
CA GLU A 69 -20.80 21.61 6.41
C GLU A 69 -22.29 21.39 6.75
N SER A 70 -22.64 20.24 7.31
CA SER A 70 -24.00 20.01 7.80
C SER A 70 -24.30 20.91 9.00
N HIS A 71 -25.51 21.45 9.09
CA HIS A 71 -25.97 22.15 10.28
C HIS A 71 -26.32 21.16 11.42
N TRP A 72 -25.41 20.27 11.78
CA TRP A 72 -25.58 19.20 12.78
C TRP A 72 -26.02 19.72 14.15
N TYR A 73 -25.71 20.97 14.47
CA TYR A 73 -26.16 21.67 15.68
C TYR A 73 -27.66 21.98 15.71
N LYS A 74 -28.33 22.01 14.54
CA LYS A 74 -29.78 22.21 14.41
C LYS A 74 -30.58 20.90 14.43
N CYS A 75 -29.92 19.74 14.41
CA CYS A 75 -30.59 18.44 14.41
C CYS A 75 -31.13 18.04 15.80
N SER A 76 -32.02 17.04 15.84
CA SER A 76 -32.54 16.48 17.08
C SER A 76 -31.42 15.90 17.97
N LYS A 77 -31.67 15.80 19.28
CA LYS A 77 -30.67 15.31 20.25
C LYS A 77 -30.16 13.89 19.93
N SER A 78 -31.02 13.01 19.40
CA SER A 78 -30.62 11.65 19.02
C SER A 78 -29.70 11.67 17.79
N THR A 79 -30.13 12.36 16.72
CA THR A 79 -29.36 12.48 15.47
C THR A 79 -28.02 13.18 15.71
N ARG A 80 -27.97 14.22 16.55
CA ARG A 80 -26.74 14.92 16.92
C ARG A 80 -25.75 13.98 17.60
N ARG A 81 -26.22 13.09 18.49
CA ARG A 81 -25.35 12.12 19.18
C ARG A 81 -24.73 11.14 18.19
N ASP A 82 -25.52 10.65 17.24
CA ASP A 82 -25.04 9.68 16.25
C ASP A 82 -24.04 10.32 15.28
N ILE A 83 -24.28 11.57 14.85
CA ILE A 83 -23.33 12.36 14.04
C ILE A 83 -22.03 12.60 14.80
N LEU A 84 -22.08 12.93 16.09
CA LEU A 84 -20.89 13.10 16.93
C LEU A 84 -20.09 11.80 17.08
N MET A 85 -20.76 10.64 17.22
CA MET A 85 -20.07 9.35 17.24
C MET A 85 -19.39 9.04 15.90
N LEU A 86 -20.06 9.34 14.78
CA LEU A 86 -19.51 9.18 13.45
C LEU A 86 -18.30 10.11 13.23
N LEU A 87 -18.44 11.38 13.59
CA LEU A 87 -17.37 12.38 13.51
C LEU A 87 -16.15 11.97 14.34
N ARG A 88 -16.36 11.46 15.55
CA ARG A 88 -15.27 10.99 16.41
C ARG A 88 -14.52 9.78 15.82
N ARG A 89 -15.20 8.94 15.04
CA ARG A 89 -14.57 7.84 14.28
C ARG A 89 -13.84 8.31 13.04
N THR A 90 -14.33 9.37 12.37
CA THR A 90 -13.74 9.88 11.13
C THR A 90 -12.60 10.88 11.36
N GLN A 91 -12.52 11.51 12.54
CA GLN A 91 -11.46 12.45 12.91
C GLN A 91 -10.09 11.82 13.17
N GLY A 92 -10.02 10.50 13.40
CA GLY A 92 -8.73 9.81 13.45
C GLY A 92 -8.13 9.67 12.03
N PRO A 93 -6.82 9.79 11.84
CA PRO A 93 -6.19 9.48 10.56
C PRO A 93 -6.31 7.96 10.31
N ASN A 94 -7.36 7.53 9.62
CA ASN A 94 -7.49 6.16 9.11
C ASN A 94 -6.81 6.05 7.75
N HIS A 95 -5.54 6.41 7.71
CA HIS A 95 -4.69 5.62 6.86
C HIS A 95 -4.72 4.18 7.39
N LEU A 96 -4.59 3.20 6.50
CA LEU A 96 -4.35 1.82 6.93
C LEU A 96 -2.96 1.77 7.58
N ASN A 97 -2.95 2.18 8.85
CA ASN A 97 -1.78 2.32 9.69
C ASN A 97 -1.50 0.95 10.27
N PHE A 98 -0.42 0.35 9.79
CA PHE A 98 0.06 -0.91 10.31
C PHE A 98 1.22 -0.65 11.26
N TYR A 99 1.31 -1.44 12.33
CA TYR A 99 2.24 -1.22 13.44
C TYR A 99 2.09 0.16 14.09
N ASP A 100 0.88 0.48 14.58
CA ASP A 100 0.66 1.67 15.41
C ASP A 100 1.11 3.00 14.75
N GLY A 101 0.97 3.09 13.42
CA GLY A 101 1.36 4.27 12.63
C GLY A 101 2.76 4.21 12.01
N ALA A 102 3.53 3.14 12.20
CA ALA A 102 4.86 3.01 11.60
C ALA A 102 4.83 2.86 10.07
N ILE A 103 3.79 2.23 9.52
CA ILE A 103 3.63 2.05 8.07
C ILE A 103 2.28 2.61 7.63
N VAL A 104 2.35 3.76 6.99
CA VAL A 104 1.22 4.42 6.34
C VAL A 104 1.13 3.91 4.91
N LEU A 105 0.18 3.02 4.62
CA LEU A 105 -0.07 2.61 3.23
C LEU A 105 -0.69 3.76 2.44
N SER A 106 0.16 4.48 1.72
CA SER A 106 -0.20 5.51 0.75
C SER A 106 0.56 5.24 -0.57
N ARG A 107 0.16 5.92 -1.64
CA ARG A 107 0.93 6.02 -2.89
C ARG A 107 2.40 6.40 -2.65
N ALA A 108 2.68 7.21 -1.62
CA ALA A 108 4.05 7.57 -1.23
C ALA A 108 4.87 6.35 -0.73
N TYR A 109 4.24 5.44 0.01
CA TYR A 109 4.87 4.20 0.47
C TYR A 109 5.17 3.27 -0.71
N PHE A 110 4.23 3.13 -1.65
CA PHE A 110 4.45 2.38 -2.88
C PHE A 110 5.68 2.88 -3.65
N LEU A 111 5.78 4.19 -3.87
CA LEU A 111 6.92 4.79 -4.57
C LEU A 111 8.24 4.57 -3.83
N SER A 112 8.21 4.67 -2.49
CA SER A 112 9.38 4.45 -1.65
C SER A 112 9.88 3.01 -1.74
N VAL A 113 8.97 2.03 -1.73
CA VAL A 113 9.29 0.61 -1.92
C VAL A 113 9.89 0.36 -3.31
N VAL A 114 9.32 0.93 -4.38
CA VAL A 114 9.87 0.78 -5.74
C VAL A 114 11.27 1.40 -5.85
N LYS A 115 11.49 2.59 -5.27
CA LYS A 115 12.80 3.25 -5.24
C LYS A 115 13.83 2.42 -4.47
N LEU A 116 13.44 1.87 -3.32
CA LEU A 116 14.30 1.01 -2.52
C LEU A 116 14.72 -0.23 -3.31
N SER A 117 13.76 -0.89 -3.99
CA SER A 117 14.04 -2.06 -4.83
C SER A 117 14.97 -1.73 -5.99
N TYR A 118 14.77 -0.60 -6.68
CA TYR A 118 15.68 -0.16 -7.73
C TYR A 118 17.11 0.08 -7.21
N THR A 119 17.22 0.77 -6.06
CA THR A 119 18.50 1.03 -5.40
C THR A 119 19.19 -0.26 -4.98
N PHE A 120 18.44 -1.21 -4.42
CA PHE A 120 18.93 -2.51 -4.01
C PHE A 120 19.45 -3.34 -5.20
N VAL A 121 18.68 -3.40 -6.29
CA VAL A 121 19.09 -4.09 -7.54
C VAL A 121 20.37 -3.47 -8.09
N ASN A 122 20.47 -2.14 -8.12
CA ASN A 122 21.68 -1.46 -8.58
C ASN A 122 22.89 -1.75 -7.68
N PHE A 123 22.72 -1.69 -6.36
CA PHE A 123 23.78 -2.01 -5.41
C PHE A 123 24.30 -3.44 -5.57
N MET A 124 23.40 -4.41 -5.74
CA MET A 124 23.76 -5.80 -5.95
C MET A 124 24.48 -6.02 -7.29
N ARG A 125 24.00 -5.38 -8.37
CA ARG A 125 24.67 -5.45 -9.69
C ARG A 125 26.09 -4.88 -9.64
N LEU A 126 26.31 -3.80 -8.89
CA LEU A 126 27.64 -3.21 -8.71
C LEU A 126 28.60 -4.14 -7.96
N ASN A 127 28.13 -4.89 -6.95
CA ASN A 127 28.97 -5.83 -6.20
C ASN A 127 29.27 -7.12 -6.98
N VAL A 128 28.37 -7.57 -7.85
CA VAL A 128 28.60 -8.78 -8.68
C VAL A 128 29.58 -8.54 -9.83
N SER A 129 29.76 -7.28 -10.26
CA SER A 129 30.70 -6.92 -11.34
C SER A 129 32.13 -6.65 -10.86
N ARG A 130 32.44 -6.89 -9.58
CA ARG A 130 33.75 -6.69 -8.95
C ARG A 130 34.37 -8.03 -8.59
#